data_AF-A0A7K0W949-F1
#
_entry.id   AF-A0A7K0W949-F1
#
_cell.length_a   1.000
_cell.length_b   1.000
_cell.length_c   1.000
_cell.angle_alpha   90.00
_cell.angle_beta   90.00
_cell.angle_gamma   90.00
#
_symmetry.space_group_name_H-M   'P 1'
#
loop_
_entity.id
_entity.type
_entity.pdbx_description
1 polymer ?
#
loop_
_entity_poly.entity_id
_entity_poly.type
_entity_poly.pdbx_seq_one_letter_code
_entity_poly.pdbx_strand_id
1 'polypeptide(L)' 'TKYQMTPRQVEIARMIADGASNREIAQALFFSESMARYETVKIYERLRVKNRAQAAGMIRSIL' A
#
# COMPACT_ATOMS: atom_id res chain seq x y z
N THR A 1 -11.92 -7.12 -7.74
CA THR A 1 -11.30 -7.76 -6.55
C THR A 1 -11.99 -7.27 -5.29
N LYS A 2 -12.02 -8.09 -4.23
CA LYS A 2 -12.72 -7.87 -2.94
C LYS A 2 -12.51 -6.51 -2.27
N TYR A 3 -11.44 -5.79 -2.62
CA TYR A 3 -11.05 -4.49 -2.01
C TYR A 3 -11.04 -3.31 -3.00
N GLN A 4 -11.47 -3.51 -4.26
CA GLN A 4 -11.53 -2.47 -5.31
C GLN A 4 -10.23 -1.65 -5.43
N MET A 5 -9.07 -2.31 -5.37
CA MET A 5 -7.77 -1.69 -5.61
C MET A 5 -7.46 -1.69 -7.11
N THR A 6 -6.87 -0.60 -7.61
CA THR A 6 -6.31 -0.56 -8.96
C THR A 6 -5.09 -1.48 -9.06
N PRO A 7 -4.65 -1.90 -10.27
CA PRO A 7 -3.42 -2.69 -10.41
C PRO A 7 -2.21 -2.04 -9.74
N ARG A 8 -2.10 -0.71 -9.83
CA ARG A 8 -1.02 0.05 -9.20
C ARG A 8 -1.12 0.05 -7.68
N GLN A 9 -2.33 0.13 -7.13
CA GLN A 9 -2.54 -0.01 -5.67
C GLN A 9 -2.23 -1.42 -5.17
N VAL A 10 -2.44 -2.46 -6.00
CA VAL A 10 -2.01 -3.82 -5.67
C VAL A 10 -0.49 -3.91 -5.60
N GLU A 11 0.24 -3.26 -6.52
CA GLU A 11 1.71 -3.20 -6.49
C GLU A 11 2.22 -2.49 -5.22
N ILE A 12 1.64 -1.33 -4.89
CA ILE A 12 1.93 -0.60 -3.64
C ILE A 12 1.62 -1.49 -2.42
N ALA A 13 0.51 -2.21 -2.43
CA ALA A 13 0.13 -3.11 -1.33
C ALA A 13 1.15 -4.24 -1.13
N ARG A 14 1.65 -4.86 -2.22
CA ARG A 14 2.73 -5.86 -2.14
C ARG A 14 3.99 -5.26 -1.50
N MET A 15 4.42 -4.09 -1.96
CA MET A 15 5.56 -3.38 -1.37
C MET A 15 5.36 -3.07 0.13
N ILE A 16 4.14 -2.72 0.55
CA ILE A 16 3.83 -2.52 1.98
C ILE A 16 3.99 -3.83 2.77
N ALA A 17 3.50 -4.95 2.22
CA ALA A 17 3.63 -6.28 2.83
C ALA A 17 5.09 -6.73 2.95
N ASP A 18 5.93 -6.34 2.00
CA ASP A 18 7.37 -6.62 1.97
C ASP A 18 8.19 -5.67 2.86
N GLY A 19 7.55 -4.66 3.44
CA GLY A 19 8.19 -3.74 4.39
C GLY A 19 8.65 -2.41 3.80
N ALA A 20 8.52 -2.16 2.50
CA ALA A 20 9.02 -0.97 1.82
C ALA A 20 8.35 0.35 2.29
N SER A 21 9.15 1.28 2.80
CA SER A 21 8.74 2.62 3.21
C SER A 21 8.12 3.42 2.06
N ASN A 22 7.40 4.51 2.38
CA ASN A 22 6.80 5.37 1.35
C ASN A 22 7.84 5.98 0.42
N ARG A 23 9.08 6.17 0.89
CA ARG A 23 10.20 6.63 0.07
C ARG A 23 10.65 5.57 -0.94
N GLU A 24 10.77 4.32 -0.52
CA GLU A 24 11.12 3.20 -1.40
C GLU A 24 10.00 2.94 -2.42
N ILE A 25 8.73 3.01 -2.01
CA ILE A 25 7.57 2.95 -2.91
C ILE A 25 7.63 4.08 -3.93
N ALA A 26 7.95 5.30 -3.49
CA ALA A 26 8.05 6.45 -4.37
C ALA A 26 9.15 6.28 -5.42
N GLN A 27 10.32 5.79 -5.01
CA GLN A 27 11.43 5.53 -5.92
C GLN A 27 11.11 4.41 -6.91
N ALA A 28 10.53 3.29 -6.46
CA ALA A 28 10.22 2.15 -7.31
C ALA A 28 9.13 2.47 -8.35
N LEU A 29 8.14 3.29 -7.99
CA LEU A 29 6.97 3.58 -8.84
C LEU A 29 7.03 4.94 -9.54
N PHE A 30 8.15 5.65 -9.42
CA PHE A 30 8.35 7.00 -9.97
C PHE A 30 7.31 8.01 -9.47
N PHE A 31 7.01 7.96 -8.17
CA PHE A 31 6.15 8.93 -7.48
C PHE A 31 6.97 9.94 -6.69
N SER A 32 6.32 11.02 -6.27
CA SER A 32 6.79 11.78 -5.12
C SER A 32 6.51 11.01 -3.83
N GLU A 33 7.30 11.28 -2.77
CA GLU A 33 7.02 10.71 -1.43
C GLU A 33 5.63 11.08 -0.92
N SER A 34 5.13 12.28 -1.28
CA SER A 34 3.77 12.73 -0.93
C SER A 34 2.68 11.91 -1.61
N MET A 35 2.86 11.56 -2.89
CA MET A 35 1.93 10.73 -3.63
C MET A 35 1.95 9.28 -3.12
N ALA A 36 3.13 8.74 -2.82
CA ALA A 36 3.23 7.42 -2.17
C ALA A 36 2.51 7.40 -0.82
N ARG A 37 2.66 8.45 0.00
CA ARG A 37 1.91 8.59 1.26
C ARG A 37 0.41 8.63 1.02
N TYR A 38 -0.06 9.45 0.07
CA TYR A 38 -1.47 9.53 -0.28
C TYR A 38 -2.04 8.17 -0.70
N GLU A 39 -1.37 7.44 -1.58
CA GLU A 39 -1.81 6.11 -2.02
C GLU A 39 -1.80 5.08 -0.86
N THR A 40 -0.79 5.11 0.02
CA THR A 40 -0.78 4.21 1.19
C THR A 40 -1.98 4.45 2.11
N VAL A 41 -2.38 5.72 2.32
CA VAL A 41 -3.57 6.06 3.12
C VAL A 41 -4.84 5.56 2.45
N LYS A 42 -4.98 5.74 1.13
CA LYS A 42 -6.10 5.19 0.35
C LYS A 42 -6.21 3.67 0.48
N ILE A 43 -5.08 2.97 0.47
CA ILE A 43 -5.05 1.51 0.67
C ILE A 43 -5.51 1.16 2.09
N TYR A 44 -5.05 1.89 3.12
CA TYR A 44 -5.49 1.65 4.49
C TYR A 44 -7.01 1.84 4.67
N GLU A 45 -7.58 2.89 4.07
CA GLU A 45 -9.02 3.13 4.05
C GLU A 45 -9.79 1.96 3.40
N ARG A 46 -9.33 1.48 2.24
CA ARG A 46 -9.95 0.34 1.54
C ARG A 46 -9.88 -0.97 2.32
N LEU A 47 -8.77 -1.18 3.02
CA LEU A 47 -8.55 -2.35 3.87
C LEU A 47 -9.21 -2.21 5.26
N ARG A 48 -9.70 -1.02 5.62
CA ARG A 48 -10.26 -0.70 6.95
C ARG A 48 -9.27 -0.95 8.09
N VAL A 49 -8.00 -0.59 7.87
CA VAL A 49 -6.92 -0.70 8.85
C VAL A 49 -6.43 0.67 9.28
N LYS A 50 -5.86 0.76 10.48
CA LYS A 50 -5.46 2.05 11.07
C LYS A 50 -4.00 2.42 10.82
N ASN A 51 -3.16 1.43 10.51
CA ASN A 51 -1.72 1.66 10.38
C ASN A 51 -1.07 0.64 9.44
N ARG A 52 0.19 0.94 9.11
CA ARG A 52 1.02 0.14 8.22
C ARG A 52 1.21 -1.30 8.67
N ALA A 53 1.38 -1.54 9.96
CA ALA A 53 1.58 -2.90 10.47
C ALA A 53 0.34 -3.77 10.27
N GLN A 54 -0.85 -3.23 10.56
CA GLN A 54 -2.14 -3.88 10.28
C GLN A 54 -2.33 -4.09 8.77
N ALA A 55 -2.01 -3.10 7.95
CA ALA A 55 -2.07 -3.22 6.49
C ALA A 55 -1.18 -4.34 5.98
N ALA A 56 0.09 -4.37 6.40
CA ALA A 56 1.05 -5.40 5.98
C ALA A 56 0.59 -6.81 6.38
N GLY A 57 0.08 -6.97 7.61
CA GLY A 57 -0.48 -8.25 8.08
C GLY A 57 -1.70 -8.67 7.26
N MET A 58 -2.64 -7.76 7.02
CA MET A 58 -3.84 -8.04 6.24
C MET A 58 -3.50 -8.37 4.79
N ILE A 59 -2.62 -7.60 4.15
CA ILE A 59 -2.21 -7.81 2.75
C ILE A 59 -1.61 -9.21 2.57
N ARG A 60 -0.71 -9.64 3.47
CA ARG A 60 -0.15 -11.01 3.46
C ARG A 60 -1.19 -12.13 3.60
N SER A 61 -2.36 -11.82 4.16
CA SER A 61 -3.45 -12.80 4.30
C SER A 61 -4.41 -12.85 3.11
N ILE A 62 -4.34 -11.90 2.17
CA ILE A 62 -5.30 -11.74 1.06
C ILE A 62 -4.67 -11.70 -0.34
N LEU A 63 -3.35 -11.52 -0.43
CA LEU A 63 -2.56 -11.56 -1.67
C LEU A 63 -1.64 -12.77 -1.67
#